data_AF-A0A0A0L909-F1
#
_entry.id   AF-A0A0A0L909-F1
#
_cell.length_a   1.000
_cell.length_b   1.000
_cell.length_c   1.000
_cell.angle_alpha   90.00
_cell.angle_beta   90.00
_cell.angle_gamma   90.00
#
_symmetry.space_group_name_H-M   'P 1'
#
loop_
_entity.id
_entity.type
_entity.pdbx_description
1 polymer ?
#
loop_
_entity_poly.entity_id
_entity_poly.type
_entity_poly.pdbx_seq_one_letter_code
_entity_poly.pdbx_strand_id
1 'polypeptide(L)'
;MQVEVHQSIETEHIENVPYTGECLIGGNKVWIGVSRAEGSKCERCWNFSLRVGSFPEHPTLCKRCFNVVAGHPEPAMAAVS
;
A
#
# COMPACT_ATOMS: atom_id res chain seq x y z
N MET A 1 4.40 -6.05 -2.70
CA MET A 1 5.01 -5.06 -3.60
C MET A 1 3.93 -4.04 -3.93
N GLN A 2 4.21 -2.75 -3.75
CA GLN A 2 3.29 -1.65 -4.03
C GLN A 2 3.93 -0.82 -5.15
N VAL A 3 3.11 -0.38 -6.11
CA VAL A 3 3.55 0.42 -7.25
C VAL A 3 2.72 1.70 -7.27
N GLU A 4 3.39 2.82 -7.45
CA GLU A 4 2.78 4.15 -7.53
C GLU A 4 3.19 4.79 -8.85
N VAL A 5 2.22 5.40 -9.54
CA VAL A 5 2.43 6.07 -10.82
C VAL A 5 2.26 7.56 -10.59
N HIS A 6 3.34 8.31 -10.80
CA HIS A 6 3.37 9.76 -10.68
C HIS A 6 3.40 10.37 -12.09
N GLN A 7 2.51 11.35 -12.36
CA GLN A 7 2.42 11.99 -13.68
C GLN A 7 3.59 12.94 -13.97
N SER A 8 4.26 13.39 -12.92
CA SER A 8 5.44 14.25 -12.96
C SER A 8 6.36 13.86 -11.82
N ILE A 9 7.66 13.83 -12.08
CA ILE A 9 8.65 13.56 -11.06
C ILE A 9 9.11 14.91 -10.52
N GLU A 10 8.71 15.22 -9.29
CA GLU A 10 9.25 16.35 -8.54
C GLU A 10 10.63 15.96 -8.00
N THR A 11 11.62 16.86 -8.11
CA THR A 11 13.03 16.61 -7.81
C THR A 11 13.26 15.99 -6.43
N GLU A 12 12.45 16.37 -5.44
CA GLU A 12 12.53 15.93 -4.04
C GLU A 12 12.25 14.42 -3.86
N HIS A 13 11.45 13.82 -4.74
CA HIS A 13 11.15 12.39 -4.70
C HIS A 13 12.26 11.52 -5.34
N ILE A 14 13.19 12.11 -6.08
CA ILE A 14 14.26 11.37 -6.78
C ILE A 14 15.45 11.12 -5.86
N GLU A 15 15.82 12.14 -5.06
CA GLU A 15 17.08 12.15 -4.29
C GLU A 15 17.15 11.02 -3.25
N ASN A 16 15.99 10.53 -2.79
CA ASN A 16 15.88 9.50 -1.75
C ASN A 16 15.62 8.08 -2.29
N VAL A 17 15.67 7.88 -3.62
CA VAL A 17 15.40 6.56 -4.23
C VAL A 17 16.73 5.85 -4.54
N PRO A 18 17.07 4.76 -3.82
CA PRO A 18 18.39 4.13 -3.92
C PRO A 18 18.64 3.41 -5.25
N TYR A 19 17.58 3.03 -5.97
CA TYR A 19 17.68 2.33 -7.24
C TYR A 19 16.83 3.02 -8.27
N THR A 20 17.45 3.44 -9.37
CA THR A 20 16.78 4.17 -10.44
C THR A 20 17.16 3.58 -11.80
N GLY A 21 16.28 3.76 -12.78
CA GLY A 21 16.49 3.32 -14.15
C GLY A 21 15.59 4.08 -15.11
N GLU A 22 15.91 3.99 -16.39
CA GLU A 22 15.16 4.63 -17.45
C GLU A 22 15.00 3.66 -18.62
N CYS A 23 13.83 3.66 -19.24
CA CYS A 23 13.57 2.88 -20.44
C CYS A 23 12.69 3.63 -21.44
N LEU A 24 12.68 3.16 -22.69
CA LEU A 24 11.78 3.63 -23.72
C LEU A 24 10.61 2.66 -23.89
N ILE A 25 9.38 3.14 -23.71
CA ILE A 25 8.16 2.37 -23.93
C ILE A 25 7.35 3.08 -25.02
N GLY A 26 7.24 2.43 -26.20
CA GLY A 26 6.50 3.01 -27.33
C GLY A 26 7.03 4.37 -27.81
N GLY A 27 8.35 4.59 -27.69
CA GLY A 27 8.99 5.87 -28.01
C GLY A 27 8.95 6.92 -26.90
N ASN A 28 8.26 6.66 -25.79
CA ASN A 28 8.21 7.53 -24.63
C ASN A 28 9.27 7.14 -23.59
N LYS A 29 9.94 8.13 -23.02
CA LYS A 29 10.89 7.96 -21.93
C LYS A 29 10.15 7.75 -20.61
N VAL A 30 10.42 6.63 -19.94
CA VAL A 30 9.85 6.25 -18.66
C VAL A 30 10.97 6.11 -17.65
N TRP A 31 10.83 6.82 -16.53
CA TRP A 31 11.73 6.69 -15.39
C TRP A 31 11.13 5.73 -14.36
N ILE A 32 11.96 4.89 -13.78
CA ILE A 32 11.57 3.88 -12.79
C ILE A 32 12.46 4.07 -11.56
N GLY A 33 11.82 4.13 -10.40
CA GLY A 33 12.48 4.19 -9.10
C GLY A 33 12.03 3.04 -8.21
N VAL A 34 12.95 2.47 -7.43
CA VAL A 34 12.65 1.46 -6.41
C VAL A 34 13.22 1.91 -5.07
N SER A 35 12.33 2.08 -4.10
CA SER A 35 12.65 2.38 -2.71
C SER A 35 11.80 1.52 -1.78
N ARG A 36 12.12 1.54 -0.49
CA ARG A 36 11.28 0.88 0.52
C ARG A 36 10.03 1.75 0.75
N ALA A 37 8.85 1.16 0.58
CA ALA A 37 7.59 1.84 0.89
C ALA A 37 7.51 2.21 2.38
N GLU A 38 6.87 3.35 2.67
CA GLU A 38 6.68 3.85 4.03
C GLU A 38 5.64 3.08 4.84
N GLY A 39 5.73 3.18 6.16
CA GLY A 39 4.80 2.54 7.09
C GLY A 39 5.01 1.02 7.18
N SER A 40 3.93 0.29 7.39
CA SER A 40 3.96 -1.15 7.66
C SER A 40 3.09 -1.94 6.69
N LYS A 41 3.47 -3.20 6.44
CA LYS A 41 2.73 -4.13 5.59
C LYS A 41 1.40 -4.50 6.25
N CYS A 42 0.29 -4.29 5.55
CA CYS A 42 -1.01 -4.79 5.96
C CYS A 42 -1.10 -6.31 5.75
N GLU A 43 -1.57 -7.07 6.74
CA GLU A 43 -1.66 -8.54 6.66
C GLU A 43 -2.72 -9.05 5.68
N ARG A 44 -3.78 -8.27 5.43
CA ARG A 44 -4.88 -8.68 4.54
C ARG A 44 -4.63 -8.40 3.06
N CYS A 45 -4.06 -7.24 2.73
CA CYS A 45 -3.87 -6.83 1.32
C CYS A 45 -2.42 -6.70 0.89
N TRP A 46 -1.47 -6.89 1.81
CA TRP A 46 -0.02 -6.86 1.58
C TRP A 46 0.53 -5.56 0.97
N ASN A 47 -0.25 -4.48 1.00
CA ASN A 47 0.21 -3.13 0.70
C ASN A 47 0.77 -2.48 1.97
N PHE A 48 1.70 -1.55 1.77
CA PHE A 48 2.28 -0.77 2.86
C PHE A 48 1.41 0.46 3.13
N SER A 49 1.24 0.81 4.40
CA SER A 49 0.47 2.00 4.76
C SER A 49 0.91 2.54 6.10
N LEU A 50 1.00 3.87 6.18
CA LEU A 50 1.17 4.62 7.44
C LEU A 50 0.00 4.42 8.41
N ARG A 51 -1.14 3.87 7.95
CA ARG A 51 -2.35 3.65 8.75
C ARG A 51 -2.46 2.27 9.37
N VAL A 52 -1.50 1.36 9.13
CA VAL A 52 -1.40 0.10 9.88
C VAL A 52 -1.05 0.44 11.34
N GLY A 53 -1.71 -0.21 12.30
CA GLY A 53 -1.59 0.08 13.73
C GLY A 53 -2.57 1.13 14.26
N SER A 54 -3.33 1.81 13.40
CA SER A 54 -4.26 2.87 13.83
C SER A 54 -5.58 2.37 14.44
N PHE A 55 -5.88 1.06 14.35
CA PHE A 55 -7.17 0.47 14.75
C PHE A 55 -6.91 -0.64 15.77
N PRO A 56 -7.18 -0.42 17.07
CA PRO A 56 -6.85 -1.38 18.14
C PRO A 56 -7.48 -2.77 17.96
N GLU A 57 -8.68 -2.85 17.39
CA GLU A 57 -9.40 -4.11 17.15
C GLU A 57 -8.75 -4.94 16.04
N HIS A 58 -8.05 -4.26 15.11
CA HIS A 58 -7.39 -4.87 13.97
C HIS A 58 -6.04 -4.17 13.68
N PRO A 59 -5.03 -4.31 14.57
CA PRO A 59 -3.83 -3.49 14.56
C PRO A 59 -2.93 -3.74 13.34
N THR A 60 -3.09 -4.87 12.66
CA THR A 60 -2.30 -5.23 11.46
C THR A 60 -2.97 -4.83 10.14
N LEU A 61 -4.14 -4.18 10.20
CA LEU A 61 -4.88 -3.76 9.01
C LEU A 61 -4.67 -2.29 8.67
N CYS A 62 -4.61 -2.01 7.36
CA CYS A 62 -4.69 -0.63 6.86
C CYS A 62 -6.15 -0.16 6.83
N LYS A 63 -6.37 1.16 6.72
CA LYS A 63 -7.70 1.78 6.69
C LYS A 63 -8.67 1.14 5.69
N ARG A 64 -8.20 0.80 4.48
CA ARG A 64 -9.03 0.14 3.46
C ARG A 64 -9.53 -1.23 3.92
N CYS A 65 -8.64 -2.02 4.51
CA CYS A 65 -8.98 -3.35 4.99
C CYS A 65 -9.85 -3.30 6.25
N PHE A 66 -9.55 -2.38 7.17
CA PHE A 66 -10.37 -2.15 8.35
C PHE A 66 -11.82 -1.83 7.97
N ASN A 67 -12.05 -0.88 7.05
CA ASN A 67 -13.42 -0.52 6.63
C ASN A 67 -14.20 -1.70 6.04
N VAL A 68 -13.53 -2.63 5.38
CA VAL A 68 -14.18 -3.84 4.86
C VAL A 68 -14.49 -4.81 5.99
N VAL A 69 -13.58 -5.04 6.93
CA VAL A 69 -13.78 -6.00 8.03
C VAL A 69 -14.79 -5.47 9.05
N ALA A 70 -14.63 -4.23 9.52
CA ALA A 70 -15.51 -3.61 10.50
C ALA A 70 -16.93 -3.33 9.96
N GLY A 71 -17.07 -3.19 8.64
CA GLY A 71 -18.37 -3.02 7.99
C GLY A 71 -19.19 -4.30 7.86
N HIS A 72 -18.61 -5.47 8.12
CA HIS A 72 -19.32 -6.73 8.23
C HIS A 72 -19.40 -7.10 9.72
N PRO A 73 -20.49 -6.77 10.43
CA PRO A 73 -20.75 -7.48 11.68
C PRO A 73 -20.77 -8.98 11.37
N GLU A 74 -20.14 -9.79 12.21
CA GLU A 74 -20.18 -11.25 12.10
C GLU A 74 -21.62 -11.69 11.81
N PRO A 75 -21.87 -12.65 10.90
CA PRO A 75 -23.17 -13.29 10.88
C PRO A 75 -23.35 -13.90 12.26
N ALA A 76 -24.38 -13.47 12.97
CA ALA A 76 -24.81 -14.05 14.24
C ALA A 76 -25.34 -15.48 14.02
N MET A 77 -24.52 -16.40 13.50
CA MET A 77 -24.92 -17.75 13.08
C MET A 77 -23.73 -18.73 13.06
N ALA A 78 -23.10 -18.93 14.21
CA ALA A 78 -22.69 -20.28 14.62
C ALA A 78 -23.43 -20.62 15.92
N ALA A 79 -24.75 -20.50 15.87
CA ALA A 79 -25.60 -21.18 16.84
C ALA A 79 -25.60 -22.67 16.49
N VAL A 80 -25.44 -23.49 17.53
CA VAL A 80 -25.77 -24.92 17.64
C VAL A 80 -25.01 -25.92 16.76
N SER A 81 -24.07 -26.64 17.38
CA SER A 81 -24.11 -28.11 17.56
C SER A 81 -23.22 -28.50 18.71
#